data_AF-A0A174QT95-F1
#
_entry.id   AF-A0A174QT95-F1
#
_cell.length_a   1.000
_cell.length_b   1.000
_cell.length_c   1.000
_cell.angle_alpha   90.00
_cell.angle_beta   90.00
_cell.angle_gamma   90.00
#
_symmetry.space_group_name_H-M   'P 1'
#
loop_
_entity.id
_entity.type
_entity.pdbx_description
1 polymer ?
#
loop_
_entity_poly.entity_id
_entity_poly.type
_entity_poly.pdbx_seq_one_letter_code
_entity_poly.pdbx_strand_id
1 'polypeptide(L)'
;MITFILGEDRHVKYFVHSVDQYDYFAIKEANFSLLHNGKEEAAGVCTIERDEEKNGYYVDTKIQPMQKSRMYTLEIELKIADEIIKNKEMMEVI
;
A
#
# COMPACT_ATOMS: atom_id res chain seq x y z
N MET A 1 4.37 -3.36 11.15
CA MET A 1 5.42 -4.34 10.77
C MET A 1 4.76 -5.58 10.16
N ILE A 2 5.01 -5.82 8.88
CA ILE A 2 4.41 -6.91 8.09
C ILE A 2 5.44 -8.05 7.97
N THR A 3 5.04 -9.31 8.15
CA THR A 3 5.87 -10.48 7.84
C THR A 3 5.38 -11.14 6.57
N PHE A 4 6.28 -11.41 5.64
CA PHE A 4 6.05 -12.00 4.32
C PHE A 4 6.95 -13.22 4.13
N ILE A 5 6.46 -14.24 3.43
CA ILE A 5 7.28 -15.41 3.08
C ILE A 5 7.78 -15.23 1.66
N LEU A 6 9.08 -15.43 1.43
CA LEU A 6 9.65 -15.32 0.07
C LEU A 6 8.97 -16.32 -0.88
N GLY A 7 8.48 -15.82 -2.02
CA GLY A 7 7.76 -16.61 -3.02
C GLY A 7 6.28 -16.85 -2.72
N GLU A 8 5.76 -16.30 -1.63
CA GLU A 8 4.33 -16.30 -1.34
C GLU A 8 3.58 -15.35 -2.27
N ASP A 9 2.45 -15.82 -2.82
CA ASP A 9 1.54 -15.00 -3.60
C ASP A 9 0.60 -14.25 -2.65
N ARG A 10 1.07 -13.13 -2.10
CA ARG A 10 0.31 -12.37 -1.12
C ARG A 10 0.02 -10.94 -1.57
N HIS A 11 -1.22 -10.56 -1.34
CA HIS A 11 -1.70 -9.21 -1.56
C HIS A 11 -1.63 -8.42 -0.26
N VAL A 12 -1.27 -7.14 -0.36
CA VAL A 12 -1.36 -6.18 0.72
C VAL A 12 -2.56 -5.28 0.43
N LYS A 13 -3.57 -5.36 1.30
CA LYS A 13 -4.76 -4.50 1.25
C LYS A 13 -4.69 -3.46 2.36
N TYR A 14 -4.67 -2.19 1.99
CA TYR A 14 -4.84 -1.07 2.90
C TYR A 14 -6.28 -0.58 2.84
N PHE A 15 -6.93 -0.41 3.99
CA PHE A 15 -8.22 0.25 4.06
C PHE A 15 -8.03 1.72 4.39
N VAL A 16 -8.42 2.58 3.46
CA VAL A 16 -8.35 4.03 3.58
C VAL A 16 -9.77 4.52 3.88
N HIS A 17 -9.94 5.17 5.02
CA HIS A 17 -11.20 5.79 5.39
C HIS A 17 -10.94 7.20 5.92
N SER A 18 -11.93 8.07 5.77
CA SER A 18 -11.87 9.38 6.39
C SER A 18 -12.04 9.24 7.91
N VAL A 19 -11.37 10.10 8.66
CA VAL A 19 -11.59 10.22 10.11
C VAL A 19 -12.94 10.88 10.37
N ASP A 20 -13.38 11.76 9.46
CA ASP A 20 -14.68 12.41 9.52
C ASP A 20 -15.70 11.62 8.69
N GLN A 21 -16.73 11.10 9.34
CA GLN A 21 -17.70 10.17 8.73
C GLN A 21 -18.52 10.80 7.60
N TYR A 22 -18.53 12.14 7.53
CA TYR A 22 -19.31 12.91 6.55
C TYR A 22 -18.47 13.47 5.40
N ASP A 23 -17.14 13.27 5.44
CA ASP A 23 -16.26 13.81 4.41
C ASP A 23 -16.14 12.81 3.24
N TYR A 24 -16.63 13.23 2.08
CA TYR A 24 -16.56 12.44 0.86
C TYR A 24 -15.22 12.69 0.17
N PHE A 25 -14.36 11.67 0.15
CA PHE A 25 -13.11 11.70 -0.59
C PHE A 25 -13.11 10.66 -1.73
N ALA A 26 -12.26 10.91 -2.71
CA ALA A 26 -12.01 9.99 -3.82
C ALA A 26 -10.51 9.87 -4.03
N ILE A 27 -10.02 8.63 -4.00
CA ILE A 27 -8.63 8.32 -4.37
C ILE A 27 -8.56 8.36 -5.90
N LYS A 28 -7.81 9.32 -6.44
CA LYS A 28 -7.59 9.47 -7.88
C LYS A 28 -6.56 8.46 -8.38
N GLU A 29 -5.47 8.32 -7.63
CA GLU A 29 -4.32 7.49 -7.99
C GLU A 29 -3.78 6.84 -6.72
N ALA A 30 -3.30 5.60 -6.85
CA ALA A 30 -2.66 4.87 -5.77
C ALA A 30 -1.50 4.07 -6.35
N ASN A 31 -0.32 4.24 -5.78
CA ASN A 31 0.92 3.64 -6.26
C ASN A 31 1.66 3.02 -5.07
N PHE A 32 2.41 1.96 -5.32
CA PHE A 32 3.30 1.38 -4.33
C PHE A 32 4.74 1.44 -4.82
N SER A 33 5.66 1.59 -3.88
CA SER A 33 7.09 1.37 -4.05
C SER A 33 7.58 0.45 -2.94
N LEU A 34 8.15 -0.69 -3.31
CA LEU A 34 8.82 -1.62 -2.42
C LEU A 34 10.32 -1.32 -2.44
N LEU A 35 10.84 -0.84 -1.32
CA LEU A 35 12.26 -0.55 -1.17
C LEU A 35 12.97 -1.64 -0.39
N HIS A 36 14.13 -2.07 -0.87
CA HIS A 36 15.07 -2.94 -0.18
C HIS A 36 16.34 -2.16 0.12
N ASN A 37 16.75 -2.06 1.39
CA ASN A 37 17.93 -1.28 1.78
C ASN A 37 17.93 0.17 1.29
N GLY A 38 16.74 0.79 1.22
CA GLY A 38 16.56 2.16 0.73
C GLY A 38 16.67 2.31 -0.80
N LYS A 39 16.77 1.21 -1.55
CA LYS A 39 16.69 1.20 -3.02
C LYS A 39 15.36 0.63 -3.45
N GLU A 40 14.71 1.26 -4.43
CA GLU A 40 13.49 0.72 -5.01
C GLU A 40 13.80 -0.62 -5.70
N GLU A 41 13.13 -1.68 -5.24
CA GLU A 41 13.19 -3.03 -5.84
C GLU A 41 12.03 -3.22 -6.83
N ALA A 42 10.84 -2.74 -6.47
CA ALA A 42 9.66 -2.80 -7.32
C ALA A 42 8.75 -1.59 -7.08
N ALA A 43 8.04 -1.16 -8.11
CA ALA A 43 6.99 -0.15 -8.00
C ALA A 43 5.86 -0.48 -8.97
N GLY A 44 4.66 0.00 -8.66
CA GLY A 44 3.50 -0.24 -9.49
C GLY A 44 2.27 0.53 -9.06
N VAL A 45 1.19 0.33 -9.80
CA VAL A 45 -0.11 0.94 -9.51
C VAL A 45 -0.91 -0.02 -8.64
N CYS A 46 -1.56 0.52 -7.62
CA CYS A 46 -2.47 -0.22 -6.75
C CYS A 46 -3.87 -0.26 -7.37
N THR A 47 -4.60 -1.34 -7.09
CA THR A 47 -6.03 -1.43 -7.41
C THR A 47 -6.82 -0.71 -6.33
N ILE A 48 -7.74 0.17 -6.74
CA ILE A 48 -8.60 0.92 -5.82
C ILE A 48 -10.01 0.33 -5.92
N GLU A 49 -10.51 -0.20 -4.81
CA GLU A 49 -11.86 -0.75 -4.69
C GLU A 49 -12.65 0.09 -3.69
N ARG A 50 -13.82 0.63 -4.06
CA ARG A 50 -14.66 1.40 -3.13
C ARG A 50 -15.52 0.45 -2.30
N ASP A 51 -15.54 0.65 -0.98
CA ASP A 51 -16.43 -0.03 -0.04
C ASP A 51 -17.52 0.97 0.40
N GLU A 52 -18.73 0.78 -0.13
CA GLU A 52 -19.88 1.67 0.16
C GLU A 52 -20.41 1.48 1.58
N GLU A 53 -20.27 0.28 2.16
CA GLU A 53 -20.75 -0.03 3.51
C GLU A 53 -19.92 0.67 4.59
N LYS A 54 -18.61 0.77 4.36
CA LYS A 54 -17.66 1.37 5.31
C LYS A 54 -17.24 2.80 4.96
N ASN A 55 -17.84 3.38 3.91
CA ASN A 55 -17.50 4.72 3.39
C ASN A 55 -15.98 4.91 3.21
N GLY A 56 -15.34 3.98 2.50
CA GLY A 56 -13.89 3.98 2.32
C GLY A 56 -13.44 3.29 1.04
N TYR A 57 -12.14 3.13 0.89
CA TYR A 57 -11.52 2.48 -0.25
C TYR A 57 -10.51 1.44 0.22
N TYR A 58 -10.51 0.26 -0.39
CA TYR A 58 -9.40 -0.66 -0.31
C TYR A 58 -8.40 -0.35 -1.41
N VAL A 59 -7.15 -0.25 -1.01
CA VAL A 59 -6.00 -0.14 -1.90
C VAL A 59 -5.31 -1.48 -1.84
N ASP A 60 -5.51 -2.29 -2.88
CA ASP A 60 -4.93 -3.61 -3.04
C ASP A 60 -3.69 -3.53 -3.93
N THR A 61 -2.61 -4.16 -3.49
CA THR A 61 -1.44 -4.36 -4.33
C THR A 61 -0.83 -5.73 -4.11
N LYS A 62 -0.39 -6.33 -5.21
CA LYS A 62 0.39 -7.55 -5.20
C LYS A 62 1.87 -7.19 -5.17
N ILE A 63 2.54 -7.59 -4.09
CA ILE A 63 3.98 -7.41 -3.95
C ILE A 63 4.68 -8.77 -3.96
N GLN A 64 5.80 -8.84 -4.65
CA GLN A 64 6.62 -10.04 -4.75
C GLN A 64 8.07 -9.66 -4.45
N PRO A 65 8.45 -9.56 -3.17
CA PRO A 65 9.85 -9.34 -2.80
C PRO A 65 10.73 -10.46 -3.37
N MET A 66 11.92 -10.11 -3.86
CA MET A 66 12.79 -11.08 -4.53
C MET A 66 13.81 -11.74 -3.59
N GLN A 67 14.01 -11.17 -2.41
CA GLN A 67 15.05 -11.59 -1.46
C GLN A 67 14.52 -11.67 -0.03
N LYS A 68 15.09 -12.56 0.79
CA LYS A 68 14.82 -12.57 2.23
C LYS A 68 15.56 -11.43 2.90
N SER A 69 14.85 -10.58 3.65
CA SER A 69 15.46 -9.47 4.37
C SER A 69 14.51 -8.87 5.38
N ARG A 70 15.07 -8.29 6.45
CA ARG A 70 14.36 -7.45 7.42
C ARG A 70 14.35 -5.98 7.05
N MET A 71 14.96 -5.64 5.92
CA MET A 71 15.23 -4.26 5.49
C MET A 71 14.34 -3.84 4.32
N TYR A 72 13.13 -4.42 4.24
CA TYR A 72 12.13 -3.95 3.30
C TYR A 72 11.29 -2.83 3.89
N THR A 73 10.96 -1.86 3.05
CA THR A 73 10.00 -0.79 3.35
C THR A 73 9.00 -0.76 2.21
N LEU A 74 7.73 -0.96 2.52
CA LEU A 74 6.64 -0.76 1.59
C LEU A 74 6.14 0.67 1.73
N GLU A 75 6.22 1.43 0.66
CA GLU A 75 5.65 2.77 0.56
C GLU A 75 4.40 2.73 -0.31
N ILE A 76 3.29 3.25 0.21
CA ILE A 76 2.06 3.46 -0.53
C ILE A 76 1.83 4.96 -0.66
N GLU A 77 1.77 5.43 -1.90
CA GLU A 77 1.41 6.80 -2.24
C GLU A 77 -0.04 6.84 -2.72
N LEU A 78 -0.83 7.67 -2.09
CA LEU A 78 -2.24 7.90 -2.41
C LEU A 78 -2.42 9.35 -2.81
N LYS A 79 -3.13 9.57 -3.90
CA LYS A 79 -3.50 10.90 -4.36
C LYS A 79 -4.99 11.10 -4.17
N ILE A 80 -5.36 11.99 -3.27
CA ILE A 80 -6.73 12.30 -2.91
C ILE A 80 -6.98 13.77 -3.27
N ALA A 81 -7.83 14.02 -4.26
CA ALA A 81 -8.03 15.37 -4.83
C ALA A 81 -6.70 16.03 -5.28
N ASP A 82 -6.17 16.97 -4.50
CA ASP A 82 -4.90 17.68 -4.71
C ASP A 82 -3.85 17.35 -3.64
N GLU A 83 -4.19 16.48 -2.69
CA GLU A 83 -3.31 16.03 -1.63
C GLU A 83 -2.63 14.71 -1.98
N ILE A 84 -1.36 14.58 -1.58
CA ILE A 84 -0.57 13.36 -1.73
C ILE A 84 -0.25 12.85 -0.33
N ILE A 85 -0.76 11.67 -0.01
CA ILE A 85 -0.53 10.98 1.25
C ILE A 85 0.44 9.84 0.98
N LYS A 86 1.54 9.79 1.74
CA LYS A 86 2.50 8.69 1.68
C LYS A 86 2.51 7.95 2.99
N ASN A 87 2.27 6.65 2.95
CA ASN A 87 2.40 5.77 4.09
C ASN A 87 3.60 4.83 3.88
N LYS A 88 4.43 4.68 4.92
CA LYS A 88 5.59 3.78 4.88
C LYS A 88 5.45 2.74 5.97
N GLU A 89 5.55 1.48 5.60
CA GLU A 89 5.44 0.35 6.52
C GLU A 89 6.69 -0.53 6.41
N MET A 90 7.29 -0.86 7.56
CA MET A 90 8.42 -1.78 7.60
C MET A 90 7.94 -3.22 7.38
N MET A 91 8.67 -3.95 6.55
CA MET A 91 8.37 -5.32 6.18
C MET A 91 9.57 -6.24 6.38
N GLU A 92 9.30 -7.43 6.91
CA GLU A 92 10.23 -8.53 7.00
C GLU A 92 9.83 -9.62 6.00
N VAL A 93 10.80 -10.08 5.21
CA VAL A 93 10.67 -11.20 4.27
C VAL A 93 11.52 -12.36 4.79
N ILE A 94 10.87 -13.45 5.17
CA ILE A 94 11.49 -14.67 5.73
C ILE A 94 11.55 -15.84 4.76
#